data_AF-A0A953FIF2-F1
#
_entry.id   AF-A0A953FIF2-F1
#
_cell.length_a   1.000
_cell.length_b   1.000
_cell.length_c   1.000
_cell.angle_alpha   90.00
_cell.angle_beta   90.00
_cell.angle_gamma   90.00
#
_symmetry.space_group_name_H-M   'P 1'
#
loop_
_entity.id
_entity.type
_entity.pdbx_description
1 polymer ?
#
loop_
_entity_poly.entity_id
_entity_poly.type
_entity_poly.pdbx_seq_one_letter_code
_entity_poly.pdbx_strand_id
1 'polypeptide(L)'
;MLFNSAEFCLLFFPLVTGLYFLLPKNWRWLLLLLASCWFYMAFVPLFILILAFTIGVDFVAGIAIARSEGPRRKAYLVASIIANVGVLAVFKYWDFLNGNLTALFAGMGLEYHVPKLHEWTFFGFLPAGMVLPIGLSFHTFQSLSYTIEVYRKHQQAERRFGVFALYVMFYPQLVAGPIERPGNLLNQLNATDGHGIRSDFDHHRVVQGLKQMLWGFFKKLVIADRCAALVDI
;
A
#
# COMPACT_ATOMS: atom_id res chain seq x y z
N MET A 1 11.58 -1.02 -7.14
CA MET A 1 12.41 -2.25 -7.24
C MET A 1 11.53 -3.50 -7.26
N LEU A 2 11.58 -4.29 -8.34
CA LEU A 2 10.79 -5.53 -8.41
C LEU A 2 11.25 -6.58 -7.38
N PHE A 3 10.32 -7.35 -6.80
CA PHE A 3 10.64 -8.41 -5.84
C PHE A 3 11.53 -9.53 -6.41
N ASN A 4 11.46 -9.73 -7.73
CA ASN A 4 12.26 -10.73 -8.43
C ASN A 4 13.63 -10.19 -8.87
N SER A 5 13.95 -8.92 -8.60
CA SER A 5 15.23 -8.35 -9.02
C SER A 5 16.37 -8.80 -8.10
N ALA A 6 17.56 -8.95 -8.69
CA ALA A 6 18.79 -9.24 -7.94
C ALA A 6 19.07 -8.14 -6.90
N GLU A 7 18.73 -6.88 -7.21
CA GLU A 7 18.88 -5.75 -6.28
C GLU A 7 18.03 -5.93 -5.01
N PHE A 8 16.79 -6.42 -5.14
CA PHE A 8 15.95 -6.69 -3.98
C PHE A 8 16.49 -7.84 -3.14
N CYS A 9 16.83 -8.96 -3.79
CA CYS A 9 17.23 -10.19 -3.12
C CYS A 9 18.63 -10.14 -2.50
N LEU A 10 19.60 -9.49 -3.16
CA LEU A 10 21.01 -9.47 -2.74
C LEU A 10 21.38 -8.23 -1.92
N LEU A 11 20.73 -7.09 -2.16
CA LEU A 11 21.09 -5.83 -1.49
C LEU A 11 20.03 -5.42 -0.48
N PHE A 12 18.79 -5.20 -0.93
CA PHE A 12 17.77 -4.61 -0.07
C PHE A 12 17.36 -5.53 1.08
N PHE A 13 17.02 -6.80 0.79
CA PHE A 13 16.53 -7.74 1.81
C PHE A 13 17.59 -8.05 2.89
N PRO A 14 18.84 -8.46 2.55
CA PRO A 14 19.85 -8.77 3.56
C PRO A 14 20.24 -7.55 4.40
N LEU A 15 20.29 -6.36 3.79
CA LEU A 15 20.60 -5.11 4.47
C LEU A 15 19.51 -4.75 5.48
N VAL A 16 18.24 -4.77 5.06
CA VAL A 16 17.11 -4.44 5.95
C VAL A 16 16.98 -5.47 7.07
N THR A 17 17.11 -6.77 6.78
CA THR A 17 17.07 -7.82 7.79
C THR A 17 18.26 -7.76 8.74
N GLY A 18 19.47 -7.54 8.23
CA GLY A 18 20.68 -7.39 9.05
C GLY A 18 20.57 -6.21 10.00
N LEU A 19 20.20 -5.03 9.49
CA LEU A 19 19.97 -3.86 10.32
C LEU A 19 18.81 -4.05 11.31
N TYR A 20 17.74 -4.75 10.92
CA TYR A 20 16.63 -5.05 11.82
C TYR A 20 17.08 -5.83 13.07
N PHE A 21 17.97 -6.81 12.91
CA PHE A 21 18.51 -7.57 14.05
C PHE A 21 19.54 -6.79 14.86
N LEU A 22 20.32 -5.90 14.23
CA LEU A 22 21.32 -5.07 14.90
C LEU A 22 20.72 -3.89 15.68
N LEU A 23 19.57 -3.34 15.24
CA LEU A 23 18.97 -2.18 15.89
C LEU A 23 18.17 -2.51 17.15
N PRO A 24 18.17 -1.60 18.15
CA PRO A 24 17.34 -1.71 19.34
C PRO A 24 15.85 -1.63 18.98
N LYS A 25 15.01 -2.32 19.76
CA LYS A 25 13.57 -2.51 19.49
C LYS A 25 12.82 -1.21 19.15
N ASN A 26 13.19 -0.11 19.81
CA ASN A 26 12.54 1.20 19.67
C ASN A 26 12.74 1.85 18.30
N TRP A 27 13.75 1.46 17.53
CA TRP A 27 14.09 2.05 16.23
C TRP A 27 13.71 1.16 15.04
N ARG A 28 13.30 -0.09 15.31
CA ARG A 28 12.96 -1.05 14.26
C ARG A 28 11.75 -0.64 13.43
N TRP A 29 10.72 -0.06 14.06
CA TRP A 29 9.56 0.47 13.32
C TRP A 29 9.96 1.61 12.37
N LEU A 30 10.90 2.47 12.79
CA LEU A 30 11.41 3.56 11.96
C LEU A 30 12.23 3.00 10.79
N LEU A 31 13.09 2.02 11.04
CA LEU A 31 13.84 1.33 9.99
C LEU A 31 12.91 0.69 8.96
N LEU A 32 11.88 -0.03 9.41
CA LEU A 32 10.92 -0.67 8.50
C LEU A 32 10.12 0.37 7.70
N LEU A 33 9.81 1.52 8.31
CA LEU A 33 9.12 2.62 7.63
C LEU A 33 10.03 3.23 6.56
N LEU A 34 11.29 3.53 6.91
CA LEU A 34 12.26 4.10 5.97
C LEU A 34 12.60 3.13 4.84
N ALA A 35 12.78 1.85 5.14
CA ALA A 35 12.98 0.79 4.14
C ALA A 35 11.77 0.71 3.21
N SER A 36 10.57 0.80 3.75
CA SER A 36 9.34 0.83 2.98
C SER A 36 9.27 2.05 2.07
N CYS A 37 9.52 3.26 2.60
CA CYS A 37 9.58 4.48 1.80
C CYS A 37 10.60 4.39 0.67
N TRP A 38 11.80 3.87 0.95
CA TRP A 38 12.85 3.66 -0.05
C TRP A 38 12.38 2.73 -1.17
N PHE A 39 11.75 1.61 -0.80
CA PHE A 39 11.22 0.64 -1.76
C PHE A 39 10.22 1.27 -2.72
N TYR A 40 9.34 2.18 -2.25
CA TYR A 40 8.40 2.91 -3.11
C TYR A 40 9.05 3.98 -3.97
N MET A 41 9.96 4.76 -3.39
CA MET A 41 10.67 5.80 -4.14
C MET A 41 11.47 5.20 -5.30
N ALA A 42 11.99 3.98 -5.11
CA ALA A 42 12.68 3.23 -6.16
C ALA A 42 11.74 2.61 -7.23
N PHE A 43 10.42 2.84 -7.16
CA PHE A 43 9.49 2.61 -8.27
C PHE A 43 9.03 3.94 -8.86
N VAL A 44 8.33 4.73 -8.04
CA VAL A 44 7.77 6.02 -8.42
C VAL A 44 7.81 6.94 -7.18
N PRO A 45 8.70 7.94 -7.14
CA PRO A 45 8.83 8.85 -6.00
C PRO A 45 7.53 9.57 -5.65
N LEU A 46 6.75 9.98 -6.65
CA LEU A 46 5.51 10.74 -6.43
C LEU A 46 4.44 9.94 -5.69
N PHE A 47 4.48 8.60 -5.75
CA PHE A 47 3.50 7.75 -5.10
C PHE A 47 3.48 7.92 -3.58
N ILE A 48 4.62 8.26 -2.99
CA ILE A 48 4.73 8.48 -1.55
C ILE A 48 3.85 9.65 -1.08
N LEU A 49 3.63 10.65 -1.94
CA LEU A 49 2.78 11.80 -1.62
C LEU A 49 1.30 11.42 -1.60
N ILE A 50 0.87 10.60 -2.57
CA ILE A 50 -0.50 10.07 -2.64
C ILE A 50 -0.77 9.17 -1.42
N LEU A 51 0.19 8.32 -1.07
CA LEU A 51 0.11 7.49 0.13
C LEU A 51 0.11 8.34 1.40
N ALA A 52 1.00 9.32 1.52
CA ALA A 52 1.01 10.20 2.68
C ALA A 52 -0.32 10.94 2.87
N PHE A 53 -0.95 11.37 1.77
CA PHE A 53 -2.28 11.98 1.80
C PHE A 53 -3.35 11.00 2.29
N THR A 54 -3.46 9.82 1.68
CA THR A 54 -4.44 8.79 2.09
C THR A 54 -4.25 8.34 3.54
N ILE A 55 -3.01 8.08 3.94
CA ILE A 55 -2.62 7.75 5.33
C ILE A 55 -3.02 8.89 6.27
N GLY A 56 -2.75 10.15 5.92
CA GLY A 56 -3.12 11.31 6.72
C GLY A 56 -4.63 11.42 6.94
N VAL A 57 -5.40 11.31 5.85
CA VAL A 57 -6.86 11.35 5.89
C VAL A 57 -7.42 10.24 6.76
N ASP A 58 -6.97 9.00 6.57
CA ASP A 58 -7.50 7.85 7.30
C ASP A 58 -7.03 7.76 8.75
N PHE A 59 -5.85 8.28 9.06
CA PHE A 59 -5.39 8.42 10.43
C PHE A 59 -6.29 9.40 11.20
N VAL A 60 -6.54 10.58 10.63
CA VAL A 60 -7.43 11.58 11.23
C VAL A 60 -8.85 11.05 11.32
N ALA A 61 -9.35 10.40 10.27
CA ALA A 61 -10.68 9.79 10.26
C ALA A 61 -10.81 8.69 11.31
N GLY A 62 -9.81 7.81 11.45
CA GLY A 62 -9.79 6.75 12.47
C GLY A 62 -9.88 7.31 13.88
N ILE A 63 -9.10 8.35 14.20
CA ILE A 63 -9.17 9.03 15.51
C ILE A 63 -10.52 9.73 15.70
N ALA A 64 -11.03 10.42 14.68
CA ALA A 64 -12.31 11.11 14.74
C ALA A 64 -13.49 10.13 14.94
N ILE A 65 -13.46 8.97 14.28
CA ILE A 65 -14.43 7.87 14.44
C ILE A 65 -14.37 7.30 15.85
N ALA A 66 -13.19 7.20 16.46
CA ALA A 66 -13.03 6.69 17.81
C ALA A 66 -13.50 7.68 18.89
N ARG A 67 -13.38 8.99 18.64
CA ARG A 67 -13.80 10.06 19.57
C ARG A 67 -15.28 10.46 19.44
N SER A 68 -15.95 10.05 18.37
CA SER A 68 -17.31 10.49 18.07
C SER A 68 -18.32 9.37 18.25
N GLU A 69 -19.50 9.73 18.74
CA GLU A 69 -20.64 8.83 18.87
C GLU A 69 -21.79 9.22 17.94
N GLY A 70 -22.70 8.28 17.68
CA GLY A 70 -23.92 8.51 16.90
C GLY A 70 -23.67 8.88 15.42
N PRO A 71 -24.44 9.82 14.83
CA PRO A 71 -24.43 10.10 13.39
C PRO A 71 -23.12 10.69 12.88
N ARG A 72 -22.39 11.44 13.71
CA ARG A 72 -21.07 12.02 13.37
C ARG A 72 -20.04 10.94 13.05
N ARG A 73 -20.10 9.82 13.76
CA ARG A 73 -19.23 8.67 13.53
C ARG A 73 -19.41 8.09 12.12
N LYS A 74 -20.66 8.00 11.66
CA LYS A 74 -20.99 7.53 10.30
C LYS A 74 -20.53 8.55 9.26
N ALA A 75 -20.67 9.85 9.53
CA ALA A 75 -20.20 10.90 8.64
C ALA A 75 -18.67 10.83 8.40
N TYR A 76 -17.86 10.64 9.46
CA TYR A 76 -16.41 10.49 9.31
C TYR A 76 -16.02 9.23 8.53
N LEU A 77 -16.72 8.11 8.74
CA LEU A 77 -16.51 6.89 7.95
C LEU A 77 -16.81 7.15 6.46
N VAL A 78 -17.97 7.76 6.17
CA VAL A 78 -18.37 8.07 4.79
C VAL A 78 -17.38 9.04 4.14
N ALA A 79 -16.89 10.05 4.88
CA ALA A 79 -15.88 10.97 4.38
C ALA A 79 -14.55 10.26 4.05
N SER A 80 -14.08 9.34 4.91
CA SER A 80 -12.89 8.51 4.62
C SER A 80 -13.10 7.61 3.41
N ILE A 81 -14.27 6.97 3.28
CA ILE A 81 -14.61 6.14 2.11
C ILE A 81 -14.60 6.99 0.83
N ILE A 82 -15.24 8.16 0.84
CA ILE A 82 -15.30 9.06 -0.31
C ILE A 82 -13.89 9.55 -0.68
N ALA A 83 -13.05 9.92 0.29
CA ALA A 83 -11.68 10.35 0.02
C ALA A 83 -10.84 9.23 -0.63
N ASN A 84 -10.89 8.02 -0.07
CA ASN A 84 -10.17 6.86 -0.59
C ASN A 84 -10.65 6.41 -1.97
N VAL A 85 -11.97 6.29 -2.15
CA VAL A 85 -12.57 5.95 -3.44
C VAL A 85 -12.33 7.07 -4.45
N GLY A 86 -12.33 8.34 -4.01
CA GLY A 86 -11.99 9.49 -4.84
C GLY A 86 -10.57 9.43 -5.38
N VAL A 87 -9.59 9.09 -4.52
CA VAL A 87 -8.20 8.85 -4.95
C VAL A 87 -8.15 7.71 -5.98
N LEU A 88 -8.86 6.59 -5.76
CA LEU A 88 -8.92 5.52 -6.76
C LEU A 88 -9.62 5.94 -8.06
N ALA A 89 -10.72 6.68 -7.98
CA ALA A 89 -11.48 7.11 -9.15
C ALA A 89 -10.63 8.04 -10.02
N VAL A 90 -9.98 9.03 -9.40
CA VAL A 90 -9.06 9.95 -10.08
C VAL A 90 -7.88 9.17 -10.63
N PHE A 91 -7.05 8.56 -9.79
CA PHE A 91 -5.81 7.99 -10.32
C PHE A 91 -6.07 6.77 -11.21
N LYS A 92 -6.92 5.81 -10.81
CA LYS A 92 -7.05 4.53 -11.52
C LYS A 92 -8.06 4.51 -12.66
N TYR A 93 -9.19 5.18 -12.48
CA TYR A 93 -10.34 5.00 -13.40
C TYR A 93 -10.60 6.20 -14.29
N TRP A 94 -9.94 7.33 -14.09
CA TRP A 94 -10.19 8.54 -14.85
C TRP A 94 -9.93 8.38 -16.34
N ASP A 95 -8.80 7.80 -16.75
CA ASP A 95 -8.51 7.60 -18.18
C ASP A 95 -9.49 6.63 -18.82
N PHE A 96 -9.93 5.61 -18.08
CA PHE A 96 -10.98 4.69 -18.53
C PHE A 96 -12.35 5.40 -18.65
N LEU A 97 -12.74 6.20 -17.65
CA LEU A 97 -13.98 6.95 -17.64
C LEU A 97 -14.01 7.98 -18.76
N ASN A 98 -12.93 8.74 -18.95
CA ASN A 98 -12.79 9.69 -20.04
C ASN A 98 -12.83 9.01 -21.41
N GLY A 99 -12.13 7.88 -21.59
CA GLY A 99 -12.20 7.12 -22.83
C GLY A 99 -13.63 6.69 -23.20
N ASN A 100 -14.40 6.22 -22.21
CA ASN A 100 -15.81 5.85 -22.43
C ASN A 100 -16.71 7.06 -22.69
N LEU A 101 -16.50 8.16 -21.97
CA LEU A 101 -17.28 9.39 -22.18
C LEU A 101 -17.00 9.98 -23.56
N THR A 102 -15.74 10.08 -23.97
CA THR A 102 -15.38 10.54 -25.32
C THR A 102 -15.98 9.65 -26.40
N ALA A 103 -15.98 8.33 -26.23
CA ALA A 103 -16.64 7.41 -27.17
C ALA A 103 -18.16 7.62 -27.23
N LEU A 104 -18.81 7.86 -26.09
CA LEU A 104 -20.25 8.11 -26.00
C LEU A 104 -20.63 9.45 -26.64
N PHE A 105 -19.88 10.52 -26.39
CA PHE A 105 -20.10 11.85 -26.99
C PHE A 105 -19.79 11.87 -28.49
N ALA A 106 -18.76 11.14 -28.94
CA ALA A 106 -18.48 10.95 -30.36
C ALA A 106 -19.66 10.26 -31.08
N GLY A 107 -20.29 9.27 -30.44
CA GLY A 107 -21.52 8.64 -30.94
C GLY A 107 -22.74 9.56 -31.01
N MET A 108 -22.74 10.66 -30.25
CA MET A 108 -23.78 11.70 -30.25
C MET A 108 -23.45 12.90 -31.16
N GLY A 109 -22.32 12.87 -31.88
CA GLY A 109 -21.88 13.96 -32.76
C GLY A 109 -21.31 15.19 -32.02
N LEU A 110 -21.01 15.06 -30.74
CA LEU A 110 -20.37 16.10 -29.93
C LEU A 110 -18.87 15.80 -29.81
N GLU A 111 -18.02 16.69 -30.33
CA GLU A 111 -16.56 16.60 -30.14
C GLU A 111 -16.18 16.97 -28.70
N TYR A 112 -16.24 16.00 -27.79
CA TYR A 112 -15.85 16.18 -26.40
C TYR A 112 -14.43 15.65 -26.16
N HIS A 113 -13.46 16.55 -26.25
CA HIS A 113 -12.06 16.28 -25.90
C HIS A 113 -11.81 16.68 -24.44
N VAL A 114 -11.95 15.72 -23.52
CA VAL A 114 -11.42 15.90 -22.16
C VAL A 114 -9.93 15.60 -22.20
N PRO A 115 -9.06 16.46 -21.66
CA PRO A 115 -7.66 16.14 -21.49
C PRO A 115 -7.51 14.85 -20.67
N LYS A 116 -6.68 13.92 -21.15
CA LYS A 116 -6.34 12.71 -20.38
C LYS A 116 -5.65 13.11 -19.09
N LEU A 117 -5.70 12.29 -18.03
CA LEU A 117 -5.02 12.62 -16.76
C LEU A 117 -3.52 12.82 -16.95
N HIS A 118 -2.94 12.08 -17.90
CA HIS A 118 -1.54 12.18 -18.32
C HIS A 118 -1.20 13.49 -19.06
N GLU A 119 -2.20 14.21 -19.56
CA GLU A 119 -2.09 15.54 -20.16
C GLU A 119 -2.50 16.66 -19.19
N TRP A 120 -3.01 16.29 -18.00
CA TRP A 120 -3.54 17.24 -17.04
C TRP A 120 -2.39 17.90 -16.26
N THR A 121 -1.93 19.04 -16.79
CA THR A 121 -0.91 19.93 -16.21
C THR A 121 -1.24 20.41 -14.79
N PHE A 122 -2.50 20.25 -14.33
CA PHE A 122 -2.94 20.64 -12.98
C PHE A 122 -2.11 19.99 -11.88
N PHE A 123 -1.57 18.80 -12.14
CA PHE A 123 -0.71 18.09 -11.20
C PHE A 123 0.78 18.25 -11.45
N GLY A 124 1.26 19.08 -12.40
CA GLY A 124 2.62 19.64 -12.64
C GLY A 124 3.91 18.83 -12.35
N PHE A 125 3.75 17.63 -11.82
CA PHE A 125 4.65 16.80 -11.02
C PHE A 125 4.47 15.33 -11.42
N LEU A 126 3.37 14.98 -12.11
CA LEU A 126 3.11 13.66 -12.69
C LEU A 126 3.59 13.68 -14.16
N PRO A 127 4.75 13.10 -14.49
CA PRO A 127 5.24 13.12 -15.86
C PRO A 127 4.28 12.35 -16.79
N ALA A 128 4.03 12.93 -17.96
CA ALA A 128 3.19 12.32 -18.99
C ALA A 128 3.71 10.91 -19.34
N GLY A 129 2.84 9.91 -19.23
CA GLY A 129 3.16 8.51 -19.54
C GLY A 129 3.44 7.61 -18.33
N MET A 130 3.33 8.13 -17.10
CA MET A 130 3.60 7.33 -15.91
C MET A 130 2.49 6.31 -15.64
N VAL A 131 2.79 5.02 -15.84
CA VAL A 131 1.91 3.90 -15.46
C VAL A 131 1.55 4.03 -13.99
N LEU A 132 0.26 3.94 -13.70
CA LEU A 132 -0.26 4.07 -12.34
C LEU A 132 0.51 3.17 -11.35
N PRO A 133 0.79 3.63 -10.13
CA PRO A 133 1.59 2.87 -9.19
C PRO A 133 0.94 1.51 -8.90
N ILE A 134 1.72 0.46 -9.14
CA ILE A 134 1.38 -0.91 -8.78
C ILE A 134 1.09 -0.92 -7.27
N GLY A 135 -0.12 -1.32 -6.88
CA GLY A 135 -0.50 -1.45 -5.48
C GLY A 135 -1.39 -0.34 -4.90
N LEU A 136 -1.70 0.75 -5.62
CA LEU A 136 -2.58 1.82 -5.11
C LEU A 136 -3.91 1.27 -4.55
N SER A 137 -4.56 0.37 -5.29
CA SER A 137 -5.80 -0.28 -4.82
C SER A 137 -5.62 -1.05 -3.52
N PHE A 138 -4.50 -1.77 -3.36
CA PHE A 138 -4.24 -2.52 -2.14
C PHE A 138 -4.10 -1.60 -0.93
N HIS A 139 -3.33 -0.51 -1.05
CA HIS A 139 -3.23 0.47 0.04
C HIS A 139 -4.57 1.09 0.40
N THR A 140 -5.34 1.51 -0.62
CA THR A 140 -6.64 2.12 -0.38
C THR A 140 -7.57 1.14 0.33
N PHE A 141 -7.64 -0.12 -0.10
CA PHE A 141 -8.48 -1.12 0.57
C PHE A 141 -7.98 -1.49 1.96
N GLN A 142 -6.66 -1.53 2.18
CA GLN A 142 -6.07 -1.79 3.49
C GLN A 142 -6.36 -0.65 4.48
N SER A 143 -6.26 0.60 4.01
CA SER A 143 -6.57 1.79 4.80
C SER A 143 -8.07 1.91 5.10
N LEU A 144 -8.90 1.58 4.10
CA LEU A 144 -10.36 1.48 4.26
C LEU A 144 -10.77 0.38 5.25
N SER A 145 -10.11 -0.78 5.18
CA SER A 145 -10.35 -1.87 6.13
C SER A 145 -10.08 -1.41 7.56
N TYR A 146 -9.03 -0.60 7.78
CA TYR A 146 -8.77 0.00 9.09
C TYR A 146 -9.90 0.92 9.56
N THR A 147 -10.34 1.88 8.75
CA THR A 147 -11.39 2.82 9.18
C THR A 147 -12.73 2.13 9.42
N ILE A 148 -13.04 1.09 8.65
CA ILE A 148 -14.22 0.23 8.85
C ILE A 148 -14.12 -0.58 10.15
N GLU A 149 -13.00 -1.23 10.43
CA GLU A 149 -12.83 -2.03 11.67
C GLU A 149 -12.85 -1.14 12.92
N VAL A 150 -12.28 0.06 12.85
CA VAL A 150 -12.39 1.09 13.92
C VAL A 150 -13.85 1.54 14.09
N TYR A 151 -14.60 1.70 12.99
CA TYR A 151 -16.04 1.97 13.05
C TYR A 151 -16.85 0.80 13.63
N ARG A 152 -16.44 -0.45 13.40
CA ARG A 152 -17.08 -1.63 13.99
C ARG A 152 -16.69 -1.88 15.45
N LYS A 153 -15.76 -1.08 16.01
CA LYS A 153 -15.18 -1.26 17.35
C LYS A 153 -14.42 -2.57 17.52
N HIS A 154 -14.05 -3.22 16.41
CA HIS A 154 -13.25 -4.44 16.44
C HIS A 154 -11.76 -4.14 16.64
N GLN A 155 -11.32 -2.95 16.25
CA GLN A 155 -9.95 -2.47 16.43
C GLN A 155 -9.97 -1.09 17.10
N GLN A 156 -9.04 -0.87 18.03
CA GLN A 156 -8.84 0.47 18.61
C GLN A 156 -8.13 1.38 17.60
N ALA A 157 -8.50 2.65 17.58
CA ALA A 157 -7.82 3.62 16.72
C ALA A 157 -6.35 3.78 17.13
N GLU A 158 -5.46 3.61 16.16
CA GLU A 158 -4.04 3.83 16.33
C GLU A 158 -3.76 5.31 16.60
N ARG A 159 -2.95 5.59 17.62
CA ARG A 159 -2.60 6.96 18.03
C ARG A 159 -1.23 7.39 17.50
N ARG A 160 -0.40 6.44 17.08
CA ARG A 160 0.94 6.70 16.55
C ARG A 160 0.91 6.73 15.03
N PHE A 161 0.96 7.93 14.47
CA PHE A 161 0.98 8.14 13.01
C PHE A 161 2.04 7.30 12.30
N GLY A 162 3.26 7.22 12.85
CA GLY A 162 4.34 6.43 12.24
C GLY A 162 4.08 4.93 12.18
N VAL A 163 3.35 4.36 13.15
CA VAL A 163 3.00 2.93 13.14
C VAL A 163 1.86 2.66 12.15
N PHE A 164 0.89 3.58 12.07
CA PHE A 164 -0.16 3.51 11.07
C PHE A 164 0.40 3.65 9.64
N ALA A 165 1.32 4.59 9.42
CA ALA A 165 2.01 4.76 8.15
C ALA A 165 2.81 3.49 7.78
N LEU A 166 3.50 2.89 8.75
CA LEU A 166 4.21 1.63 8.53
C LEU A 166 3.26 0.49 8.16
N TYR A 167 2.09 0.39 8.82
CA TYR A 167 1.08 -0.59 8.47
C TYR A 167 0.63 -0.44 7.01
N VAL A 168 0.27 0.77 6.59
CA VAL A 168 -0.20 1.01 5.22
C VAL A 168 0.92 0.82 4.19
N MET A 169 2.16 1.16 4.53
CA MET A 169 3.29 1.13 3.59
C MET A 169 4.15 -0.13 3.71
N PHE A 170 3.75 -1.17 4.44
CA PHE A 170 4.66 -2.28 4.73
C PHE A 170 5.11 -3.02 3.46
N TYR A 171 6.37 -2.81 3.06
CA TYR A 171 6.87 -3.27 1.76
C TYR A 171 6.66 -4.75 1.46
N PRO A 172 6.82 -5.72 2.40
CA PRO A 172 6.69 -7.14 2.07
C PRO A 172 5.30 -7.55 1.59
N GLN A 173 4.27 -6.80 1.96
CA GLN A 173 2.89 -7.16 1.69
C GLN A 173 2.40 -6.67 0.32
N LEU A 174 3.10 -5.73 -0.29
CA LEU A 174 2.38 -4.62 -0.88
C LEU A 174 2.07 -4.73 -2.38
N VAL A 175 2.73 -5.64 -3.09
CA VAL A 175 2.55 -5.76 -4.55
C VAL A 175 1.58 -6.88 -4.94
N ALA A 176 1.38 -7.90 -4.10
CA ALA A 176 0.50 -9.03 -4.42
C ALA A 176 0.03 -9.85 -3.19
N GLY A 177 0.20 -9.34 -1.96
CA GLY A 177 -0.28 -10.03 -0.77
C GLY A 177 -1.82 -9.96 -0.64
N PRO A 178 -2.45 -10.88 0.10
CA PRO A 178 -3.85 -10.71 0.49
C PRO A 178 -4.04 -9.38 1.23
N ILE A 179 -5.22 -8.76 1.06
CA ILE A 179 -5.55 -7.51 1.76
C ILE A 179 -5.53 -7.81 3.25
N GLU A 180 -4.51 -7.31 3.96
CA GLU A 180 -4.33 -7.65 5.36
C GLU A 180 -5.26 -6.83 6.25
N ARG A 181 -5.74 -7.47 7.31
CA ARG A 181 -6.59 -6.85 8.31
C ARG A 181 -5.74 -6.13 9.36
N PRO A 182 -6.21 -4.97 9.84
CA PRO A 182 -5.48 -4.16 10.82
C PRO A 182 -5.15 -4.94 12.11
N GLY A 183 -6.07 -5.79 12.59
CA GLY A 183 -5.87 -6.55 13.82
C GLY A 183 -4.68 -7.51 13.80
N ASN A 184 -4.28 -8.02 12.64
CA ASN A 184 -3.14 -8.95 12.55
C ASN A 184 -1.81 -8.20 12.59
N LEU A 185 -1.64 -7.20 11.73
CA LEU A 185 -0.37 -6.51 11.53
C LEU A 185 -0.14 -5.40 12.54
N LEU A 186 -1.14 -4.56 12.85
CA LEU A 186 -0.96 -3.46 13.82
C LEU A 186 -0.65 -3.98 15.23
N ASN A 187 -1.24 -5.10 15.64
CA ASN A 187 -0.97 -5.68 16.95
C ASN A 187 0.47 -6.21 17.05
N GLN A 188 0.99 -6.79 15.95
CA GLN A 188 2.40 -7.20 15.85
C GLN A 188 3.38 -6.01 15.85
N LEU A 189 2.97 -4.86 15.29
CA LEU A 189 3.78 -3.66 15.26
C LEU A 189 3.78 -2.88 16.59
N ASN A 190 2.68 -2.89 17.33
CA ASN A 190 2.50 -2.06 18.54
C ASN A 190 2.94 -2.68 19.86
N ALA A 191 3.38 -3.93 19.89
CA ALA A 191 3.85 -4.60 21.11
C ALA A 191 2.85 -4.72 22.25
N THR A 192 1.58 -4.37 22.03
CA THR A 192 0.53 -4.35 23.05
C THR A 192 0.26 -5.73 23.66
N ASP A 193 0.52 -6.82 22.93
CA ASP A 193 0.17 -8.18 23.36
C ASP A 193 1.40 -9.04 23.76
N GLY A 194 2.56 -8.44 24.04
CA GLY A 194 3.80 -9.20 24.31
C GLY A 194 4.40 -9.92 23.09
N HIS A 195 3.72 -9.81 21.93
CA HIS A 195 4.13 -10.30 20.61
C HIS A 195 4.68 -9.20 19.68
N GLY A 196 4.95 -8.00 20.21
CA GLY A 196 5.57 -6.91 19.44
C GLY A 196 6.88 -7.30 18.80
N ILE A 197 7.28 -6.59 17.74
CA ILE A 197 8.60 -6.65 17.04
C ILE A 197 9.57 -7.58 17.76
N ARG A 198 9.42 -8.89 17.51
CA ARG A 198 10.00 -9.91 18.38
C ARG A 198 11.52 -9.81 18.31
N SER A 199 12.11 -9.81 19.50
CA SER A 199 13.54 -9.56 19.71
C SER A 199 14.40 -10.75 19.35
N ASP A 200 13.82 -11.95 19.49
CA ASP A 200 14.62 -13.14 19.58
C ASP A 200 14.81 -13.70 18.18
N PHE A 201 16.08 -13.83 17.81
CA PHE A 201 16.48 -14.51 16.60
C PHE A 201 16.09 -15.98 16.72
N ASP A 202 15.01 -16.35 16.03
CA ASP A 202 14.55 -17.73 15.93
C ASP A 202 15.05 -18.31 14.62
N HIS A 203 16.09 -19.13 14.71
CA HIS A 203 16.68 -19.80 13.55
C HIS A 203 15.64 -20.59 12.75
N HIS A 204 14.69 -21.24 13.41
CA HIS A 204 13.68 -22.04 12.75
C HIS A 204 12.76 -21.18 11.87
N ARG A 205 12.35 -19.99 12.35
CA ARG A 205 11.56 -19.02 11.57
C ARG A 205 12.32 -18.47 10.38
N VAL A 206 13.60 -18.14 10.56
CA VAL A 206 14.44 -17.64 9.45
C VAL A 206 14.56 -18.70 8.36
N VAL A 207 14.85 -19.95 8.73
CA VAL A 207 14.94 -21.06 7.77
C VAL A 207 13.59 -21.30 7.07
N GLN A 208 12.47 -21.25 7.79
CA GLN A 208 11.15 -21.39 7.18
C GLN A 208 10.83 -20.25 6.21
N GLY A 209 11.15 -19.00 6.56
CA GLY A 209 10.98 -17.84 5.67
C GLY A 209 11.81 -17.97 4.40
N LEU A 210 13.09 -18.35 4.52
CA LEU A 210 13.97 -18.59 3.36
C LEU A 210 13.45 -19.73 2.47
N LYS A 211 12.93 -20.82 3.05
CA LYS A 211 12.30 -21.91 2.29
C LYS A 211 11.07 -21.42 1.51
N GLN A 212 10.24 -20.58 2.11
CA GLN A 212 9.07 -19.99 1.44
C GLN A 212 9.49 -19.04 0.30
N MET A 213 10.52 -18.22 0.52
CA MET A 213 11.08 -17.37 -0.53
C MET A 213 11.61 -18.20 -1.70
N LEU A 214 12.41 -19.24 -1.41
CA LEU A 214 12.95 -20.15 -2.43
C LEU A 214 11.83 -20.79 -3.26
N TRP A 215 10.78 -21.28 -2.60
CA TRP A 215 9.63 -21.89 -3.26
C TRP A 215 8.83 -20.89 -4.10
N GLY A 216 8.67 -19.65 -3.61
CA GLY A 216 8.07 -18.55 -4.36
C GLY A 216 8.87 -18.20 -5.62
N PHE A 217 10.19 -18.11 -5.50
CA PHE A 217 11.09 -17.87 -6.64
C PHE A 217 11.02 -18.99 -7.67
N PHE A 218 11.01 -20.25 -7.23
CA PHE A 218 10.87 -21.39 -8.14
C PHE A 218 9.57 -21.30 -8.95
N LYS A 219 8.43 -21.08 -8.27
CA LYS A 219 7.14 -20.93 -8.93
C LYS A 219 7.11 -19.75 -9.90
N LYS A 220 7.74 -18.63 -9.56
CA LYS A 220 7.72 -17.43 -10.39
C LYS A 220 8.66 -17.53 -11.58
N LEU A 221 9.94 -17.78 -11.34
CA LEU A 221 10.99 -17.75 -12.36
C LEU A 221 11.01 -19.00 -13.26
N VAL A 222 10.66 -20.17 -12.71
CA VAL A 222 10.76 -21.44 -13.46
C VAL A 222 9.43 -21.81 -14.11
N ILE A 223 8.32 -21.66 -13.39
CA ILE A 223 7.00 -22.06 -13.92
C ILE A 223 6.33 -20.87 -14.60
N ALA A 224 6.00 -19.82 -13.84
CA ALA A 224 5.16 -18.73 -14.34
C ALA A 224 5.81 -17.98 -15.51
N ASP A 225 7.09 -17.62 -15.42
CA ASP A 225 7.76 -16.86 -16.48
C ASP A 225 7.98 -17.72 -17.75
N ARG A 226 8.10 -19.05 -17.62
CA ARG A 226 8.15 -19.97 -18.78
C ARG A 226 6.79 -20.19 -19.42
N CYS A 227 5.72 -20.26 -18.62
CA CYS A 227 4.36 -20.30 -19.14
C CYS A 227 3.98 -18.97 -19.81
N ALA A 228 4.37 -17.82 -19.23
CA ALA A 228 4.12 -16.50 -19.82
C ALA A 228 4.74 -16.40 -21.22
N ALA A 229 5.98 -16.88 -21.40
CA ALA A 229 6.62 -16.91 -22.71
C ALA A 229 5.91 -17.78 -23.76
N LEU A 230 4.98 -18.67 -23.38
CA LEU A 230 4.16 -19.49 -24.30
C LEU A 230 2.77 -18.90 -24.55
N VAL A 231 2.26 -18.07 -23.64
CA VAL A 231 0.91 -17.50 -23.69
C VAL A 231 0.91 -16.07 -24.24
N ASP A 232 1.98 -15.31 -24.00
CA ASP A 232 2.17 -13.94 -24.50
C ASP A 232 2.88 -13.91 -25.89
N ILE A 233 2.79 -15.02 -26.65
CA ILE A 233 3.21 -15.10 -28.07
C ILE A 233 2.09 -14.60 -28.96
#